data_AF-A0A7C7IMX3-F1
#
_entry.id   AF-A0A7C7IMX3-F1
#
_cell.length_a   1.000
_cell.length_b   1.000
_cell.length_c   1.000
_cell.angle_alpha   90.00
_cell.angle_beta   90.00
_cell.angle_gamma   90.00
#
_symmetry.space_group_name_H-M   'P 1'
#
loop_
_entity.id
_entity.type
_entity.pdbx_description
1 polymer ?
#
loop_
_entity_poly.entity_id
_entity_poly.type
_entity_poly.pdbx_seq_one_letter_code
_entity_poly.pdbx_strand_id
1 'polypeptide(L)'
;MIFDKIKDKINEDYVRKEANKSRPEDITETLDNQEEIDRKMSTAGVLKKYTELGKLMVNMLKDYKLGVYRDIPWFTIASIVFALLYVLNPLDIIPDFIPGFGYVDDASVLALALRFIESDLHKYLDWKLEQD
;
A
#
# COMPACT_ATOMS: atom_id res chain seq x y z
N MET A 1 -9.03 -21.94 -0.01
CA MET A 1 -9.78 -22.59 1.11
C MET A 1 -10.79 -21.68 1.83
N ILE A 2 -10.46 -20.44 2.24
CA ILE A 2 -11.46 -19.49 2.78
C ILE A 2 -12.18 -18.74 1.65
N PHE A 3 -11.45 -18.26 0.64
CA PHE A 3 -12.02 -17.55 -0.52
C PHE A 3 -12.98 -18.40 -1.36
N ASP A 4 -12.68 -19.69 -1.56
CA ASP A 4 -13.57 -20.61 -2.31
C ASP A 4 -14.90 -20.83 -1.59
N LYS A 5 -14.88 -20.91 -0.25
CA LYS A 5 -16.11 -21.01 0.57
C LYS A 5 -16.97 -19.75 0.52
N ILE A 6 -16.37 -18.58 0.30
CA ILE A 6 -17.11 -17.31 0.14
C ILE A 6 -17.74 -17.26 -1.26
N LYS A 7 -17.03 -17.71 -2.29
CA LYS A 7 -17.53 -17.82 -3.67
C LYS A 7 -18.75 -18.75 -3.78
N ASP A 8 -18.73 -19.88 -3.09
CA ASP A 8 -19.88 -20.81 -3.06
C ASP A 8 -21.10 -20.22 -2.34
N LYS A 9 -20.88 -19.37 -1.33
CA LYS A 9 -21.95 -18.68 -0.60
C LYS A 9 -22.54 -17.49 -1.35
N ILE A 10 -21.72 -16.76 -2.09
CA ILE A 10 -22.12 -15.60 -2.91
C ILE A 10 -22.12 -16.05 -4.37
N ASN A 11 -23.13 -16.83 -4.73
CA ASN A 11 -23.34 -17.31 -6.10
C ASN A 11 -24.39 -16.43 -6.83
N GLU A 12 -24.55 -16.64 -8.15
CA GLU A 12 -25.46 -15.84 -8.97
C GLU A 12 -26.91 -15.86 -8.44
N ASP A 13 -27.37 -17.01 -7.93
CA ASP A 13 -28.71 -17.17 -7.35
C ASP A 13 -28.88 -16.37 -6.06
N TYR A 14 -27.85 -16.32 -5.22
CA TYR A 14 -27.83 -15.50 -4.01
C TYR A 14 -27.89 -14.01 -4.36
N VAL A 15 -27.08 -13.57 -5.33
CA VAL A 15 -27.08 -12.17 -5.78
C VAL A 15 -28.43 -11.79 -6.40
N ARG A 16 -29.03 -12.66 -7.23
CA ARG A 16 -30.38 -12.45 -7.79
C ARG A 16 -31.46 -12.39 -6.71
N LYS A 17 -31.38 -13.24 -5.69
CA LYS A 17 -32.35 -13.26 -4.59
C LYS A 17 -32.29 -11.99 -3.73
N GLU A 18 -31.09 -11.45 -3.49
CA GLU A 18 -30.93 -10.18 -2.77
C GLU A 18 -31.27 -8.97 -3.65
N ALA A 19 -30.92 -8.99 -4.95
CA ALA A 19 -31.29 -7.92 -5.90
C ALA A 19 -32.81 -7.80 -6.09
N ASN A 20 -33.56 -8.91 -5.99
CA ASN A 20 -35.02 -8.89 -6.05
C ASN A 20 -35.69 -8.30 -4.79
N LYS A 21 -34.93 -8.03 -3.71
CA LYS A 21 -35.43 -7.34 -2.52
C LYS A 21 -35.13 -5.84 -2.54
N SER A 22 -34.32 -5.38 -3.48
CA SER A 22 -33.94 -3.98 -3.61
C SER A 22 -35.15 -3.13 -3.99
N ARG A 23 -35.38 -2.06 -3.23
CA ARG A 23 -36.46 -1.09 -3.48
C ARG A 23 -35.89 0.17 -4.12
N PRO A 24 -36.70 0.93 -4.88
CA PRO A 24 -36.29 2.24 -5.39
C PRO A 24 -35.84 3.21 -4.28
N GLU A 25 -36.38 3.04 -3.06
CA GLU A 25 -35.98 3.80 -1.87
C GLU A 25 -34.50 3.60 -1.49
N ASP A 26 -33.93 2.42 -1.77
CA ASP A 26 -32.53 2.10 -1.48
C ASP A 26 -31.56 2.92 -2.37
N ILE A 27 -32.03 3.37 -3.53
CA ILE A 27 -31.28 4.27 -4.42
C ILE A 27 -31.16 5.65 -3.78
N THR A 28 -32.26 6.16 -3.21
CA THR A 28 -32.27 7.45 -2.51
C THR A 28 -31.37 7.41 -1.29
N GLU A 29 -31.43 6.33 -0.49
CA GLU A 29 -30.51 6.13 0.64
C GLU A 29 -29.04 6.07 0.21
N THR A 30 -28.72 5.42 -0.92
CA THR A 30 -27.35 5.37 -1.45
C THR A 30 -26.86 6.74 -1.89
N LEU A 31 -27.71 7.55 -2.52
CA LEU A 31 -27.39 8.90 -2.98
C LEU A 31 -27.27 9.88 -1.81
N ASP A 32 -28.13 9.76 -0.79
CA ASP A 32 -28.07 10.57 0.42
C ASP A 32 -26.80 10.27 1.25
N ASN A 33 -26.22 9.06 1.10
CA ASN A 33 -24.98 8.64 1.74
C ASN A 33 -23.74 8.68 0.80
N GLN A 34 -23.84 9.36 -0.35
CA GLN A 34 -22.77 9.39 -1.36
C GLN A 34 -21.42 9.83 -0.76
N GLU A 35 -21.40 10.84 0.11
CA GLU A 35 -20.17 11.32 0.76
C GLU A 35 -19.49 10.23 1.62
N GLU A 36 -20.26 9.38 2.28
CA GLU A 36 -19.73 8.29 3.10
C GLU A 36 -19.15 7.17 2.23
N ILE A 37 -19.80 6.88 1.10
CA ILE A 37 -19.33 5.92 0.10
C ILE A 37 -18.01 6.38 -0.50
N ASP A 38 -17.94 7.65 -0.92
CA ASP A 38 -16.72 8.24 -1.50
C ASP A 38 -15.57 8.27 -0.49
N ARG A 39 -15.85 8.53 0.79
CA ARG A 39 -14.85 8.47 1.87
C ARG A 39 -14.31 7.05 2.09
N LYS A 40 -15.17 6.03 2.07
CA LYS A 40 -14.74 4.62 2.22
C LYS A 40 -13.96 4.15 1.01
N MET A 41 -14.41 4.50 -0.19
CA MET A 41 -13.73 4.17 -1.45
C MET A 41 -12.35 4.82 -1.54
N SER A 42 -12.23 6.11 -1.19
CA SER A 42 -10.95 6.81 -1.16
C SER A 42 -10.00 6.19 -0.13
N THR A 43 -10.46 5.87 1.08
CA THR A 43 -9.66 5.18 2.10
C THR A 43 -9.15 3.83 1.61
N ALA A 44 -10.02 3.02 1.00
CA ALA A 44 -9.64 1.73 0.42
C ALA A 44 -8.63 1.88 -0.73
N GLY A 45 -8.83 2.88 -1.60
CA GLY A 45 -7.90 3.21 -2.67
C GLY A 45 -6.52 3.63 -2.16
N VAL A 46 -6.48 4.46 -1.11
CA VAL A 46 -5.26 4.90 -0.43
C VAL A 46 -4.52 3.70 0.17
N LEU A 47 -5.22 2.82 0.90
CA LEU A 47 -4.63 1.60 1.46
C LEU A 47 -4.08 0.70 0.36
N LYS A 48 -4.83 0.51 -0.74
CA LYS A 48 -4.36 -0.27 -1.89
C LYS A 48 -3.06 0.33 -2.45
N LYS A 49 -3.01 1.65 -2.66
CA LYS A 49 -1.79 2.34 -3.15
C LYS A 49 -0.59 2.07 -2.24
N TYR A 50 -0.75 2.17 -0.92
CA TYR A 50 0.34 1.89 0.03
C TYR A 50 0.77 0.42 0.01
N THR A 51 -0.18 -0.52 -0.11
CA THR A 51 0.17 -1.95 -0.20
C THR A 51 0.94 -2.29 -1.48
N GLU A 52 0.57 -1.69 -2.61
CA GLU A 52 1.30 -1.89 -3.88
C GLU A 52 2.70 -1.27 -3.83
N LEU A 53 2.84 -0.08 -3.25
CA LEU A 53 4.14 0.55 -3.02
C LEU A 53 5.05 -0.32 -2.13
N GLY A 54 4.51 -0.85 -1.03
CA GLY A 54 5.25 -1.75 -0.14
C GLY A 54 5.69 -3.05 -0.83
N LYS A 55 4.84 -3.63 -1.68
CA LYS A 55 5.21 -4.80 -2.51
C LYS A 55 6.33 -4.46 -3.48
N LEU A 56 6.24 -3.31 -4.15
CA LEU A 56 7.27 -2.85 -5.10
C LEU A 56 8.63 -2.70 -4.40
N MET A 57 8.65 -2.06 -3.24
CA MET A 57 9.83 -1.92 -2.38
C MET A 57 10.44 -3.27 -1.99
N VAL A 58 9.61 -4.23 -1.54
CA VAL A 58 10.07 -5.60 -1.21
C VAL A 58 10.64 -6.30 -2.44
N ASN A 59 10.02 -6.16 -3.61
CA ASN A 59 10.50 -6.77 -4.84
C ASN A 59 11.86 -6.17 -5.26
N MET A 60 12.02 -4.85 -5.17
CA MET A 60 13.29 -4.19 -5.46
C MET A 60 14.42 -4.72 -4.55
N LEU A 61 14.15 -4.90 -3.25
CA LEU A 61 15.13 -5.49 -2.32
C LEU A 61 15.52 -6.92 -2.70
N LYS A 62 14.55 -7.73 -3.15
CA LYS A 62 14.81 -9.11 -3.62
C LYS A 62 15.69 -9.11 -4.86
N ASP A 63 15.35 -8.30 -5.85
CA ASP A 63 16.07 -8.22 -7.12
C ASP A 63 17.49 -7.64 -6.95
N TYR A 64 17.64 -6.66 -6.04
CA TYR A 64 18.95 -6.16 -5.62
C TYR A 64 19.80 -7.24 -4.95
N LYS A 65 19.20 -8.02 -4.03
CA LYS A 65 19.88 -9.13 -3.34
C LYS A 65 20.30 -10.24 -4.32
N LEU A 66 19.44 -10.57 -5.28
CA LEU A 66 19.73 -11.55 -6.33
C LEU A 66 20.76 -11.06 -7.34
N GLY A 67 21.04 -9.75 -7.38
CA GLY A 67 22.01 -9.15 -8.29
C GLY A 67 21.48 -8.88 -9.69
N VAL A 68 20.18 -9.07 -9.92
CA VAL A 68 19.54 -8.83 -11.23
C VAL A 68 19.23 -7.36 -11.48
N TYR A 69 19.12 -6.56 -10.41
CA TYR A 69 18.93 -5.11 -10.49
C TYR A 69 19.90 -4.40 -9.53
N ARG A 70 21.03 -3.93 -10.06
CA ARG A 70 22.13 -3.35 -9.26
C ARG A 70 22.44 -1.88 -9.55
N ASP A 71 21.92 -1.33 -10.65
CA ASP A 71 22.14 0.07 -11.02
C ASP A 71 21.19 1.00 -10.27
N ILE A 72 21.36 1.06 -8.95
CA ILE A 72 20.60 1.95 -8.07
C ILE A 72 21.48 2.55 -6.97
N PRO A 73 21.18 3.77 -6.52
CA PRO A 73 21.86 4.37 -5.38
C PRO A 73 21.69 3.52 -4.12
N TRP A 74 22.79 3.32 -3.37
CA TRP A 74 22.73 2.65 -2.07
C TRP A 74 21.77 3.33 -1.09
N PHE A 75 21.68 4.66 -1.16
CA PHE A 75 20.73 5.46 -0.38
C PHE A 75 19.28 5.00 -0.57
N THR A 76 18.91 4.60 -1.79
CA THR A 76 17.57 4.09 -2.11
C THR A 76 17.30 2.77 -1.41
N ILE A 77 18.26 1.84 -1.45
CA ILE A 77 18.16 0.57 -0.73
C ILE A 77 18.05 0.79 0.78
N ALA A 78 18.90 1.62 1.36
CA ALA A 78 18.89 1.92 2.79
C ALA A 78 17.54 2.55 3.23
N SER A 79 17.03 3.49 2.44
CA SER A 79 15.74 4.15 2.70
C SER A 79 14.57 3.17 2.65
N ILE A 80 14.56 2.25 1.67
CA ILE A 80 13.54 1.22 1.56
C ILE A 80 13.57 0.28 2.77
N VAL A 81 14.75 -0.17 3.18
CA VAL A 81 14.91 -1.04 4.36
C VAL A 81 14.40 -0.33 5.62
N PHE A 82 14.80 0.93 5.83
CA PHE A 82 14.36 1.72 6.97
C PHE A 82 12.83 1.90 6.99
N ALA A 83 12.24 2.24 5.84
CA ALA A 83 10.80 2.39 5.69
C ALA A 83 10.03 1.12 6.04
N LEU A 84 10.47 -0.04 5.53
CA LEU A 84 9.81 -1.32 5.78
C LEU A 84 9.94 -1.77 7.25
N LEU A 85 11.11 -1.53 7.87
CA LEU A 85 11.30 -1.81 9.29
C LEU A 85 10.41 -0.92 10.17
N TYR A 86 10.26 0.36 9.81
CA TYR A 86 9.36 1.28 10.52
C TYR A 86 7.90 0.83 10.46
N VAL A 87 7.46 0.32 9.31
CA VAL A 87 6.11 -0.25 9.15
C VAL A 87 5.94 -1.52 10.00
N LEU A 88 6.97 -2.36 10.13
CA LEU A 88 6.90 -3.60 10.88
C LEU A 88 6.86 -3.38 12.39
N ASN A 89 7.70 -2.48 12.89
CA ASN A 89 7.70 -2.11 14.30
C ASN A 89 7.95 -0.60 14.46
N PRO A 90 6.89 0.23 14.46
CA PRO A 90 7.03 1.68 14.56
C PRO A 90 7.60 2.13 15.90
N LEU A 91 7.59 1.29 16.94
CA LEU A 91 8.07 1.61 18.28
C LEU A 91 9.53 1.19 18.54
N ASP A 92 10.10 0.26 17.76
CA ASP A 92 11.46 -0.29 17.98
C ASP A 92 12.60 0.53 17.36
N ILE A 93 12.31 1.41 16.40
CA ILE A 93 13.36 2.20 15.73
C ILE A 93 13.69 3.48 16.52
N ILE A 94 12.75 3.91 17.36
CA ILE A 94 12.79 5.12 18.19
C ILE A 94 13.58 4.98 19.53
N PRO A 95 13.92 3.80 20.11
CA PRO A 95 14.40 3.75 21.50
C PRO A 95 15.70 4.50 21.82
N ASP A 96 16.71 4.62 20.92
CA ASP A 96 18.05 5.04 21.37
C ASP A 96 18.94 5.84 20.38
N PHE A 97 18.47 6.31 19.22
CA PHE A 97 19.42 6.75 18.18
C PHE A 97 19.93 8.21 18.22
N ILE A 98 19.31 9.17 18.94
CA ILE A 98 19.92 10.52 19.02
C ILE A 98 19.68 11.25 20.36
N PRO A 99 20.62 11.15 21.32
CA PRO A 99 20.76 12.17 22.35
C PRO A 99 21.19 13.49 21.71
N GLY A 100 20.27 14.46 21.56
CA GLY A 100 20.59 15.84 21.15
C GLY A 100 20.01 16.36 19.84
N PHE A 101 19.32 15.55 19.02
CA PHE A 101 18.47 16.03 17.92
C PHE A 101 17.02 16.10 18.41
N GLY A 102 16.69 17.18 19.13
CA GLY A 102 15.29 17.59 19.23
C GLY A 102 14.87 18.24 17.90
N TYR A 103 13.61 18.06 17.51
CA TYR A 103 12.86 18.84 16.50
C TYR A 103 12.63 18.25 15.10
N VAL A 104 13.21 17.13 14.70
CA VAL A 104 12.79 16.45 13.45
C VAL A 104 12.00 15.19 13.80
N ASP A 105 10.72 15.20 13.47
CA ASP A 105 9.84 14.04 13.57
C ASP A 105 10.31 12.94 12.60
N ASP A 106 10.61 11.74 13.10
CA ASP A 106 11.19 10.64 12.31
C ASP A 106 10.31 10.26 11.11
N ALA A 107 8.99 10.38 11.26
CA ALA A 107 8.05 10.16 10.16
C ALA A 107 8.21 11.21 9.05
N SER A 108 8.60 12.43 9.38
CA SER A 108 8.89 13.50 8.40
C SER A 108 10.18 13.23 7.64
N VAL A 109 11.23 12.73 8.30
CA VAL A 109 12.48 12.30 7.64
C VAL A 109 12.20 11.14 6.70
N LEU A 110 11.46 10.13 7.18
CA LEU A 110 11.06 8.98 6.38
C LEU A 110 10.23 9.41 5.16
N ALA A 111 9.24 10.28 5.35
CA ALA A 111 8.42 10.80 4.26
C ALA A 111 9.28 11.53 3.21
N LEU A 112 10.25 12.33 3.65
CA LEU A 112 11.18 13.01 2.75
C LEU A 112 12.08 12.02 1.99
N ALA A 113 12.63 11.01 2.68
CA ALA A 113 13.43 9.96 2.06
C ALA A 113 12.62 9.19 1.00
N LEU A 114 11.37 8.83 1.31
CA LEU A 114 10.45 8.19 0.37
C LEU A 114 10.23 9.02 -0.89
N ARG A 115 10.11 10.36 -0.77
CA ARG A 115 10.00 11.26 -1.93
C ARG A 115 11.26 11.27 -2.78
N PHE A 116 12.45 11.20 -2.17
CA PHE A 116 13.70 11.17 -2.93
C PHE A 116 13.90 9.88 -3.71
N ILE A 117 13.39 8.75 -3.19
CA ILE A 117 13.55 7.45 -3.83
C ILE A 117 12.41 7.11 -4.80
N GLU A 118 11.36 7.94 -4.86
CA GLU A 118 10.18 7.73 -5.71
C GLU A 118 10.57 7.56 -7.19
N SER A 119 11.51 8.38 -7.68
CA SER A 119 12.01 8.26 -9.06
C SER A 119 12.74 6.94 -9.32
N ASP A 120 13.42 6.39 -8.32
CA ASP A 120 14.13 5.12 -8.47
C ASP A 120 13.17 3.93 -8.41
N LEU A 121 12.11 4.03 -7.59
CA LEU A 121 11.02 3.06 -7.59
C LEU A 121 10.28 3.04 -8.93
N HIS A 122 10.07 4.20 -9.56
CA HIS A 122 9.51 4.28 -10.91
C HIS A 122 10.38 3.60 -11.95
N LYS A 123 11.68 3.93 -12.00
CA LYS A 123 12.64 3.28 -12.92
C LYS A 123 12.66 1.76 -12.76
N TYR A 124 12.59 1.29 -11.51
CA TYR A 124 12.54 -0.15 -11.23
C TYR A 124 11.22 -0.78 -11.68
N LEU A 125 10.09 -0.10 -11.48
CA LEU A 125 8.80 -0.56 -11.97
C LEU A 125 8.80 -0.67 -13.50
N ASP A 126 9.29 0.36 -14.19
CA ASP A 126 9.40 0.37 -15.65
C ASP A 126 10.27 -0.80 -16.15
N TRP A 127 11.46 -0.98 -15.55
CA TRP A 127 12.32 -2.13 -15.83
C TRP A 127 11.63 -3.48 -15.57
N LYS A 128 10.80 -3.59 -14.52
CA LYS A 128 10.10 -4.82 -14.20
C LYS A 128 9.01 -5.13 -15.23
N LEU A 129 8.28 -4.11 -15.69
CA LEU A 129 7.24 -4.23 -16.71
C LEU A 129 7.82 -4.57 -18.08
N GLU A 130 9.07 -4.18 -18.38
CA GLU A 130 9.78 -4.58 -19.60
C GLU A 130 10.22 -6.06 -19.61
N GLN A 131 10.25 -6.71 -18.43
CA GLN A 131 10.68 -8.11 -18.28
C GLN A 131 9.52 -9.12 -18.30
N ASP A 132 8.27 -8.65 -18.14
CA ASP A 132 7.03 -9.45 -18.17
C ASP A 132 6.47 -9.60 -19.59
#